data_AF-A0A3D3VPE8-F1
#
_entry.id   AF-A0A3D3VPE8-F1
#
_cell.length_a   1.000
_cell.length_b   1.000
_cell.length_c   1.000
_cell.angle_alpha   90.00
_cell.angle_beta   90.00
_cell.angle_gamma   90.00
#
_symmetry.space_group_name_H-M   'P 1'
#
loop_
_entity.id
_entity.type
_entity.pdbx_description
1 polymer ?
#
loop_
_entity_poly.entity_id
_entity_poly.type
_entity_poly.pdbx_seq_one_letter_code
_entity_poly.pdbx_strand_id
1 'polypeptide(L)' 'ERAASFVGKKLRVLVDTPETARTEADAPDVDGKVILQKPLTPGEFAEVTITGHKIYDLIA' A
#
# COMPACT_ATOMS: atom_id res chain seq x y z
N GLU A 1 12.77 -3.10 10.28
CA GLU A 1 12.72 -1.91 9.39
C GLU A 1 12.42 -2.26 7.91
N ARG A 2 11.42 -3.10 7.61
CA ARG A 2 11.05 -3.42 6.21
C ARG A 2 10.25 -2.31 5.55
N ALA A 3 9.29 -1.72 6.26
CA ALA A 3 8.41 -0.66 5.74
C ALA A 3 9.17 0.59 5.26
N ALA A 4 10.23 0.99 5.96
CA ALA A 4 11.06 2.14 5.58
C ALA A 4 11.79 1.95 4.22
N SER A 5 12.09 0.71 3.83
CA SER A 5 12.78 0.41 2.56
C SER A 5 11.90 0.58 1.32
N PHE A 6 10.59 0.73 1.51
CA PHE A 6 9.62 0.95 0.45
C PHE A 6 9.32 2.44 0.21
N VAL A 7 9.69 3.33 1.14
CA VAL A 7 9.49 4.78 0.99
C VAL A 7 10.28 5.29 -0.21
N GLY A 8 9.60 5.98 -1.12
CA GLY A 8 10.15 6.49 -2.38
C GLY A 8 10.08 5.50 -3.55
N LYS A 9 9.56 4.28 -3.35
CA LYS A 9 9.34 3.31 -4.43
C LYS A 9 7.89 3.32 -4.91
N LYS A 10 7.72 3.02 -6.20
CA LYS A 10 6.42 2.69 -6.78
C LYS A 10 6.13 1.22 -6.52
N LEU A 11 4.98 0.96 -5.93
CA LEU A 11 4.49 -0.38 -5.65
C LEU A 11 3.15 -0.56 -6.36
N ARG A 12 2.99 -1.72 -6.96
CA ARG A 12 1.70 -2.14 -7.50
C ARG A 12 0.87 -2.73 -6.36
N VAL A 13 -0.28 -2.13 -6.13
CA VAL A 13 -1.19 -2.49 -5.05
C VAL A 13 -2.56 -2.83 -5.61
N LEU A 14 -3.21 -3.83 -5.04
CA LEU A 14 -4.59 -4.16 -5.29
C LEU A 14 -5.47 -3.36 -4.33
N VAL A 15 -6.36 -2.54 -4.89
CA VAL A 15 -7.28 -1.72 -4.08
C VAL A 15 -8.37 -2.61 -3.52
N ASP A 16 -8.44 -2.73 -2.20
CA ASP A 16 -9.44 -3.53 -1.50
C ASP A 16 -10.68 -2.67 -1.20
N THR A 17 -10.44 -1.46 -0.72
CA THR A 17 -11.44 -0.42 -0.51
C THR A 17 -10.91 0.91 -1.07
N PRO A 18 -11.75 1.93 -1.28
CA PRO A 18 -11.29 3.21 -1.81
C PRO A 18 -10.11 3.80 -1.03
N GLU A 19 -10.03 3.56 0.27
CA GLU A 19 -9.02 4.13 1.16
C GLU A 19 -7.91 3.13 1.54
N THR A 20 -8.03 1.86 1.15
CA THR A 20 -7.07 0.81 1.54
C THR A 20 -6.73 -0.14 0.39
N ALA A 21 -5.44 -0.42 0.23
CA ALA A 21 -4.92 -1.37 -0.73
C ALA A 21 -3.93 -2.34 -0.09
N ARG A 22 -3.60 -3.42 -0.81
CA ARG A 22 -2.61 -4.43 -0.41
C ARG A 22 -1.60 -4.62 -1.53
N THR A 23 -0.34 -4.90 -1.22
CA THR A 23 0.68 -5.10 -2.27
C THR A 23 0.47 -6.44 -2.98
N GLU A 24 0.90 -6.57 -4.24
CA GLU A 24 0.77 -7.83 -5.02
C GLU A 24 1.53 -9.01 -4.37
N ALA A 25 2.55 -8.72 -3.54
CA ALA A 25 3.40 -9.71 -2.88
C ALA A 25 3.03 -9.95 -1.40
N ASP A 26 1.98 -9.31 -0.90
CA ASP A 26 1.62 -9.30 0.53
C ASP A 26 0.82 -10.54 0.94
N ALA A 27 1.36 -11.33 1.87
CA ALA A 27 0.60 -12.38 2.53
C ALA A 27 -0.32 -11.74 3.60
N PRO A 28 -1.59 -12.15 3.73
CA PRO A 28 -2.62 -11.47 4.52
C PRO A 28 -2.39 -11.33 6.04
N ASP A 29 -1.29 -11.87 6.59
CA ASP A 29 -1.03 -11.96 8.03
C ASP A 29 0.26 -11.24 8.50
N VAL A 30 1.14 -10.80 7.59
CA VAL A 30 2.53 -10.41 7.93
C VAL A 30 2.91 -8.98 7.55
N ASP A 31 2.29 -8.39 6.53
CA ASP A 31 2.69 -7.10 6.00
C ASP A 31 1.51 -6.09 6.02
N GLY A 32 1.84 -4.82 6.26
CA GLY A 32 0.85 -3.80 6.60
C GLY A 32 0.06 -3.30 5.40
N LYS A 33 -1.18 -2.88 5.64
CA LYS A 33 -2.05 -2.28 4.63
C LYS A 33 -1.45 -1.00 4.07
N VAL A 34 -1.72 -0.75 2.79
CA VAL A 34 -1.40 0.50 2.12
C VAL A 34 -2.58 1.44 2.26
N ILE A 35 -2.39 2.52 3.00
CA ILE A 35 -3.39 3.59 3.15
C ILE A 35 -3.26 4.52 1.95
N LEU A 36 -4.36 4.64 1.21
CA LEU A 36 -4.45 5.52 0.06
C LEU A 36 -4.92 6.89 0.52
N GLN A 37 -4.15 7.95 0.24
CA GLN A 37 -4.57 9.33 0.50
C GLN A 37 -5.66 9.81 -0.47
N LYS A 38 -5.82 9.12 -1.60
CA LYS A 38 -6.85 9.40 -2.59
C LYS A 38 -7.71 8.16 -2.81
N PRO A 39 -9.04 8.33 -2.89
CA PRO A 39 -9.93 7.21 -3.18
C PRO A 39 -9.63 6.65 -4.56
N LEU A 40 -9.30 5.35 -4.62
CA LEU A 40 -9.12 4.61 -5.87
C LEU A 40 -10.25 3.60 -6.08
N THR A 41 -10.36 3.08 -7.29
CA THR A 41 -11.40 2.09 -7.62
C THR A 41 -11.04 0.73 -7.00
N PRO A 42 -11.85 0.19 -6.07
CA PRO A 42 -11.61 -1.13 -5.50
C PRO A 42 -11.75 -2.23 -6.56
N GLY A 43 -10.93 -3.26 -6.46
CA GLY A 43 -10.85 -4.37 -7.41
C GLY A 43 -9.89 -4.15 -8.58
N GLU A 44 -9.24 -2.99 -8.67
CA GLU A 44 -8.24 -2.70 -9.70
C GLU A 44 -6.83 -2.63 -9.10
N PHE A 45 -5.81 -2.96 -9.91
CA PHE A 45 -4.42 -2.80 -9.55
C PHE A 45 -3.97 -1.37 -9.86
N ALA A 46 -3.57 -0.63 -8.84
CA ALA A 46 -3.02 0.71 -8.98
C ALA A 46 -1.53 0.73 -8.67
N GLU A 47 -0.78 1.56 -9.39
CA GLU A 47 0.60 1.87 -9.03
C GLU A 47 0.63 3.10 -8.13
N VAL A 48 1.05 2.92 -6.88
CA VAL A 48 1.11 3.98 -5.89
C VAL A 48 2.54 4.19 -5.45
N THR A 49 2.90 5.45 -5.17
CA THR A 49 4.23 5.79 -4.69
C THR A 49 4.17 5.91 -3.18
N ILE A 50 4.93 5.08 -2.48
CA ILE A 50 4.95 5.15 -1.02
C ILE A 50 5.68 6.42 -0.60
N THR A 51 4.94 7.36 -0.02
CA THR A 51 5.47 8.64 0.47
C THR A 51 5.91 8.55 1.93
N GLY A 52 5.42 7.55 2.65
CA GLY A 52 5.78 7.32 4.05
C GLY A 52 5.27 5.98 4.56
N HIS A 53 5.51 5.74 5.84
CA HIS A 53 4.99 4.58 6.55
C HIS A 53 4.61 5.00 7.97
N LYS A 54 3.62 4.33 8.54
CA LYS A 54 3.18 4.51 9.92
C LYS A 54 3.20 3.17 10.62
N ILE A 55 4.28 2.94 11.38
CA ILE A 55 4.54 1.72 12.16
C ILE A 55 4.60 0.46 11.28
N TYR A 56 3.44 -0.07 10.88
CA TYR A 56 3.30 -1.20 9.97
C TYR A 56 2.64 -0.81 8.64
N ASP A 57 1.83 0.25 8.62
CA ASP A 57 1.08 0.66 7.44
C ASP A 57 1.96 1.49 6.48
N LEU A 58 1.77 1.31 5.18
CA LEU A 58 2.41 2.15 4.15
C LEU A 58 1.46 3.27 3.74
N ILE A 59 1.97 4.46 3.45
CA ILE A 59 1.18 5.63 3.05
C ILE A 59 1.50 5.95 1.60
N ALA A 60 0.47 6.04 0.76
CA ALA A 60 0.60 6.29 -0.67
C ALA A 60 -0.46 7.28 -1.20
#